data_AF-X8H8Q8-F1
#
_entry.id   AF-X8H8Q8-F1
#
_cell.length_a   1.000
_cell.length_b   1.000
_cell.length_c   1.000
_cell.angle_alpha   90.00
_cell.angle_beta   90.00
_cell.angle_gamma   90.00
#
_symmetry.space_group_name_H-M   'P 1'
#
loop_
_entity.id
_entity.type
_entity.pdbx_description
1 polymer ?
#
loop_
_entity_poly.entity_id
_entity_poly.type
_entity_poly.pdbx_seq_one_letter_code
_entity_poly.pdbx_strand_id
1 'polypeptide(L)'
;MEDTNNFEYVNVKARVPKVIDIVIPGTQGVQGKQGNQGPQGPQGEQGLRGEQGPKGDKGDPFTYADFTAEQLEALKGPKGDKGDDGASATADNAHQLLLQGNVWCESASVDDVLTALIGNMGKPFPRTDIKPLTFTQPTKGQTNLSLQGEDHYKVSLEGGELVEVVNGSANITIPAYGKSDIVVDYFNMLGVKVSNITITGIKELLFTDKNGITVFKEGNVLTIDLTNQTDNIDKNYDISDRPAWVYDGVTEFKFISNSPNKIIGYAETSKIPLDKLYATLNTIGNPNIKTIYAQYGEIGKETFVPVIRRVYRSVGDGASRKVTFLGQQAIRPRVELERIKADYFAVMTEPFDGMVVGFGNFYKTAPDNE
;
A
#
# COMPACT_ATOMS: atom_id res chain seq x y z
N MET A 1 13.86 47.30 -5.47
CA MET A 1 15.04 46.58 -4.95
C MET A 1 14.74 46.29 -3.49
N GLU A 2 14.31 45.07 -3.20
CA GLU A 2 14.10 44.63 -1.82
C GLU A 2 15.46 44.45 -1.15
N ASP A 3 15.58 45.00 0.05
CA ASP A 3 16.81 45.03 0.84
C ASP A 3 17.09 43.63 1.38
N THR A 4 18.11 42.96 0.83
CA THR A 4 18.44 41.55 1.10
C THR A 4 19.36 41.36 2.30
N ASN A 5 19.60 42.41 3.10
CA ASN A 5 20.60 42.41 4.17
C ASN A 5 20.05 42.37 5.61
N ASN A 6 18.78 42.00 5.83
CA ASN A 6 18.22 41.92 7.18
C ASN A 6 18.03 40.47 7.65
N PHE A 7 19.09 39.86 8.21
CA PHE A 7 19.03 38.56 8.89
C PHE A 7 19.66 38.65 10.28
N GLU A 8 19.01 38.04 11.28
CA GLU A 8 19.52 37.90 12.64
C GLU A 8 19.77 36.42 12.95
N TYR A 9 20.94 36.10 13.49
CA TYR A 9 21.29 34.73 13.89
C TYR A 9 20.65 34.39 15.25
N VAL A 10 19.75 33.41 15.26
CA VAL A 10 19.09 32.94 16.48
C VAL A 10 19.72 31.63 16.95
N ASN A 11 20.23 31.60 18.19
CA ASN A 11 20.71 30.39 18.84
C ASN A 11 19.53 29.58 19.39
N VAL A 12 19.20 28.45 18.75
CA VAL A 12 18.13 27.56 19.21
C VAL A 12 18.71 26.47 20.12
N LYS A 13 18.31 26.45 21.40
CA LYS A 13 18.58 25.33 22.32
C LYS A 13 17.44 24.31 22.27
N ALA A 14 17.62 23.21 21.53
CA ALA A 14 16.70 22.08 21.56
C ALA A 14 17.10 21.06 22.64
N ARG A 15 16.13 20.53 23.39
CA ARG A 15 16.32 19.37 24.27
C ARG A 15 15.92 18.11 23.49
N VAL A 16 16.87 17.22 23.26
CA VAL A 16 16.67 15.91 22.63
C VAL A 16 16.63 14.85 23.73
N PRO A 17 15.65 13.91 23.75
CA PRO A 17 15.66 12.82 24.72
C PRO A 17 16.90 11.92 24.49
N LYS A 18 17.59 11.57 25.58
CA LYS A 18 18.66 10.57 25.55
C LYS A 18 18.05 9.21 25.18
N VAL A 19 18.66 8.54 24.20
CA VAL A 19 18.43 7.13 23.90
C VAL A 19 18.61 6.34 25.19
N ILE A 20 17.55 5.64 25.61
CA ILE A 20 17.61 4.66 26.69
C ILE A 20 18.06 3.37 26.03
N ASP A 21 19.26 2.89 26.39
CA ASP A 21 19.67 1.53 26.10
C ASP A 21 18.71 0.58 26.82
N ILE A 22 17.78 -0.01 26.08
CA ILE A 22 16.94 -1.10 26.59
C ILE A 22 17.82 -2.34 26.61
N VAL A 23 18.47 -2.58 27.75
CA VAL A 23 19.07 -3.87 28.06
C VAL A 23 17.93 -4.81 28.45
N ILE A 24 17.56 -5.71 27.54
CA ILE A 24 16.65 -6.83 27.84
C ILE A 24 17.49 -7.90 28.56
N PRO A 25 17.21 -8.26 29.83
CA PRO A 25 17.90 -9.36 30.49
C PRO A 25 17.45 -10.68 29.86
N GLY A 26 18.40 -11.39 29.22
CA GLY A 26 18.20 -12.77 28.81
C GLY A 26 18.01 -13.67 30.03
N THR A 27 16.93 -14.44 30.03
CA THR A 27 16.65 -15.46 31.05
C THR A 27 16.94 -16.84 30.50
N GLN A 28 18.09 -17.44 30.85
CA GLN A 28 18.32 -18.90 30.86
C GLN A 28 19.70 -19.20 31.47
N GLY A 29 19.91 -20.17 32.36
CA GLY A 29 19.01 -21.16 32.95
C GLY A 29 19.59 -21.68 34.27
N VAL A 30 18.76 -22.33 35.07
CA VAL A 30 19.20 -23.05 36.28
C VAL A 30 19.71 -24.44 35.89
N GLN A 31 21.01 -24.70 36.09
CA GLN A 31 21.59 -26.04 35.95
C GLN A 31 22.42 -26.40 37.18
N GLY A 32 21.95 -27.44 37.87
CA GLY A 32 22.68 -28.40 38.71
C GLY A 32 23.54 -27.91 39.88
N LYS A 33 23.07 -28.12 41.12
CA LYS A 33 23.98 -28.29 42.27
C LYS A 33 24.61 -29.68 42.19
N GLN A 34 25.93 -29.77 42.01
CA GLN A 34 26.65 -31.04 42.12
C GLN A 34 27.94 -30.89 42.94
N GLY A 35 27.94 -31.59 44.09
CA GLY A 35 29.10 -32.12 44.82
C GLY A 35 29.94 -31.14 45.66
N ASN A 36 29.79 -31.19 46.98
CA ASN A 36 30.83 -30.68 47.88
C ASN A 36 32.10 -31.54 47.74
N GLN A 37 33.20 -30.90 47.33
CA GLN A 37 34.53 -31.51 47.33
C GLN A 37 35.02 -31.68 48.78
N GLY A 38 35.65 -32.82 49.07
CA GLY A 38 36.11 -33.18 50.42
C GLY A 38 37.16 -32.23 51.00
N PRO A 39 37.37 -32.25 52.33
CA PRO A 39 38.22 -31.29 53.02
C PRO A 39 39.67 -31.35 52.56
N GLN A 40 40.28 -30.16 52.50
CA GLN A 40 41.64 -29.89 52.10
C GLN A 40 42.67 -30.54 53.05
N GLY A 41 43.72 -31.14 52.48
CA GLY A 41 44.85 -31.68 53.23
C GLY A 41 45.68 -30.58 53.90
N PRO A 42 46.37 -30.87 55.02
CA PRO A 42 47.07 -29.86 55.83
C PRO A 42 48.18 -29.15 55.04
N GLN A 43 48.27 -27.84 55.30
CA GLN A 43 49.23 -26.90 54.74
C GLN A 43 50.68 -27.30 55.07
N GLY A 44 51.52 -27.45 54.05
CA GLY A 44 52.97 -27.57 54.23
C GLY A 44 53.59 -26.22 54.63
N GLU A 45 54.57 -26.26 55.52
CA GLU A 45 55.26 -25.10 56.08
C GLU A 45 55.85 -24.19 55.00
N GLN A 46 55.57 -22.89 55.11
CA GLN A 46 56.13 -21.86 54.24
C GLN A 46 57.57 -21.58 54.64
N GLY A 47 58.52 -21.89 53.75
CA GLY A 47 59.91 -21.45 53.89
C GLY A 47 60.00 -19.91 53.80
N LEU A 48 60.78 -19.30 54.70
CA LEU A 48 61.11 -17.88 54.68
C LEU A 48 61.90 -17.55 53.40
N ARG A 49 61.28 -16.83 52.47
CA ARG A 49 61.92 -16.27 51.27
C ARG A 49 62.55 -14.93 51.65
N GLY A 50 63.87 -14.82 51.48
CA GLY A 50 64.68 -13.66 51.86
C GLY A 50 64.27 -12.36 51.16
N GLU A 51 64.56 -11.23 51.82
CA GLU A 51 64.26 -9.89 51.35
C GLU A 51 64.86 -9.61 49.97
N GLN A 52 64.03 -9.08 49.06
CA GLN A 52 64.45 -8.65 47.73
C GLN A 52 65.21 -7.32 47.84
N GLY A 53 66.44 -7.29 47.33
CA GLY A 53 67.27 -6.08 47.31
C GLY A 53 66.63 -4.90 46.54
N PRO A 54 67.08 -3.66 46.79
CA PRO A 54 66.47 -2.46 46.23
C PRO A 54 66.48 -2.51 44.70
N LYS A 55 65.36 -2.09 44.11
CA LYS A 55 65.18 -1.94 42.67
C LYS A 55 66.21 -0.94 42.14
N GLY A 56 67.09 -1.37 41.24
CA GLY A 56 68.06 -0.48 40.59
C GLY A 56 67.37 0.64 39.82
N ASP A 57 68.05 1.78 39.71
CA ASP A 57 67.54 2.98 39.04
C ASP A 57 67.12 2.67 37.60
N LYS A 58 65.98 3.22 37.20
CA LYS A 58 65.49 3.11 35.82
C LYS A 58 66.40 3.97 34.95
N GLY A 59 67.11 3.36 33.99
CA GLY A 59 67.91 4.08 33.01
C GLY A 59 67.06 5.08 32.20
N ASP A 60 67.71 6.12 31.70
CA ASP A 60 67.05 7.20 30.96
C ASP A 60 66.30 6.70 29.71
N PRO A 61 65.21 7.36 29.29
CA PRO A 61 64.44 6.97 28.11
C PRO A 61 65.29 7.11 26.84
N PHE A 62 65.32 6.05 26.02
CA PHE A 62 65.87 6.14 24.66
C PHE A 62 64.97 7.04 23.81
N THR A 63 65.56 8.07 23.21
CA THR A 63 64.89 9.09 22.40
C THR A 63 65.26 8.97 20.93
N TYR A 64 64.51 9.65 20.07
CA TYR A 64 64.79 9.65 18.63
C TYR A 64 66.18 10.23 18.28
N ALA A 65 66.76 11.06 19.15
CA ALA A 65 68.10 11.62 18.96
C ALA A 65 69.22 10.60 19.22
N ASP A 66 68.91 9.46 19.85
CA ASP A 66 69.88 8.41 20.18
C ASP A 66 70.10 7.43 19.00
N PHE A 67 69.34 7.57 17.91
CA PHE A 67 69.57 6.82 16.68
C PHE A 67 70.74 7.41 15.88
N THR A 68 71.59 6.54 15.32
CA THR A 68 72.57 6.97 14.31
C THR A 68 71.88 7.30 12.98
N ALA A 69 72.55 8.07 12.12
CA ALA A 69 72.03 8.37 10.79
C ALA A 69 71.75 7.10 9.96
N GLU A 70 72.57 6.05 10.10
CA GLU A 70 72.32 4.76 9.44
C GLU A 70 71.07 4.06 9.99
N GLN A 71 70.80 4.14 11.30
CA GLN A 71 69.61 3.56 11.91
C GLN A 71 68.33 4.29 11.48
N LEU A 72 68.40 5.61 11.28
CA LEU A 72 67.29 6.38 10.72
C LEU A 72 66.97 5.98 9.28
N GLU A 73 67.99 5.75 8.44
CA GLU A 73 67.78 5.31 7.06
C GLU A 73 67.24 3.87 7.00
N ALA A 74 67.64 3.01 7.94
CA ALA A 74 67.09 1.65 8.07
C ALA A 74 65.63 1.61 8.54
N LEU A 75 65.10 2.70 9.13
CA LEU A 75 63.67 2.83 9.48
C LEU A 75 62.80 3.23 8.29
N LYS A 76 63.36 3.68 7.16
CA LYS A 76 62.59 3.92 5.94
C LYS A 76 62.30 2.57 5.28
N GLY A 77 61.04 2.15 5.33
CA GLY A 77 60.56 0.99 4.59
C GLY A 77 60.83 1.14 3.08
N PRO A 78 60.87 0.02 2.33
CA PRO A 78 61.02 0.09 0.88
C PRO A 78 59.92 0.97 0.30
N LYS A 79 60.27 1.79 -0.71
CA LYS A 79 59.28 2.52 -1.50
C LYS A 79 58.26 1.50 -2.03
N GLY A 80 56.97 1.72 -1.75
CA GLY A 80 55.92 0.84 -2.24
C GLY A 80 55.98 0.69 -3.76
N ASP A 81 55.61 -0.48 -4.26
CA ASP A 81 55.59 -0.76 -5.69
C ASP A 81 54.78 0.32 -6.43
N LYS A 82 55.26 0.71 -7.62
CA LYS A 82 54.48 1.56 -8.51
C LYS A 82 53.20 0.79 -8.84
N GLY A 83 52.04 1.35 -8.51
CA GLY A 83 50.76 0.75 -8.89
C GLY A 83 50.70 0.53 -10.40
N ASP A 84 50.03 -0.55 -10.83
CA ASP A 84 49.82 -0.85 -12.24
C ASP A 84 49.26 0.38 -12.97
N ASP A 85 49.77 0.68 -14.17
CA ASP A 85 49.26 1.78 -14.98
C ASP A 85 47.78 1.48 -15.29
N GLY A 86 46.87 2.26 -14.71
CA GLY A 86 45.43 2.06 -14.87
C GLY A 86 45.02 2.10 -16.34
N ALA A 87 44.00 1.30 -16.70
CA ALA A 87 43.36 1.40 -18.02
C ALA A 87 43.09 2.88 -18.35
N SER A 88 43.42 3.31 -19.57
CA SER A 88 43.34 4.70 -20.01
C SER A 88 42.08 5.39 -19.48
N ALA A 89 42.22 6.54 -18.82
CA ALA A 89 41.12 7.34 -18.29
C ALA A 89 40.36 8.04 -19.42
N THR A 90 39.71 7.26 -20.28
CA THR A 90 38.87 7.76 -21.38
C THR A 90 37.47 8.09 -20.89
N ALA A 91 36.78 8.97 -21.63
CA ALA A 91 35.37 9.26 -21.38
C ALA A 91 34.50 8.00 -21.53
N ASP A 92 34.83 7.09 -22.46
CA ASP A 92 34.14 5.80 -22.60
C ASP A 92 34.26 4.93 -21.35
N ASN A 93 35.46 4.80 -20.78
CA ASN A 93 35.67 4.00 -19.58
C ASN A 93 34.95 4.62 -18.37
N ALA A 94 34.97 5.95 -18.27
CA ALA A 94 34.25 6.66 -17.22
C ALA A 94 32.72 6.51 -17.38
N HIS A 95 32.19 6.61 -18.61
CA HIS A 95 30.78 6.37 -18.93
C HIS A 95 30.34 4.97 -18.49
N GLN A 96 31.09 3.94 -18.88
CA GLN A 96 30.79 2.57 -18.47
C GLN A 96 30.87 2.36 -16.96
N LEU A 97 31.87 2.95 -16.30
CA LEU A 97 32.00 2.88 -14.85
C LEU A 97 30.78 3.52 -14.17
N LEU A 98 30.35 4.71 -14.60
CA LEU A 98 29.18 5.40 -14.07
C LEU A 98 27.92 4.53 -14.17
N LEU A 99 27.66 3.94 -15.34
CA LEU A 99 26.51 3.04 -15.53
C LEU A 99 26.58 1.81 -14.62
N GLN A 100 27.77 1.21 -14.46
CA GLN A 100 27.99 0.09 -13.51
C GLN A 100 27.78 0.52 -12.06
N GLY A 101 28.08 1.78 -11.76
CA GLY A 101 27.84 2.41 -10.47
C GLY A 101 26.40 2.89 -10.23
N ASN A 102 25.44 2.49 -11.09
CA ASN A 102 24.05 2.94 -11.04
C ASN A 102 23.89 4.47 -11.18
N VAL A 103 24.80 5.12 -11.91
CA VAL A 103 24.77 6.54 -12.24
C VAL A 103 24.48 6.70 -13.72
N TRP A 104 23.35 7.34 -14.07
CA TRP A 104 23.04 7.63 -15.46
C TRP A 104 24.04 8.63 -16.03
N CYS A 105 24.47 8.37 -17.26
CA CYS A 105 25.30 9.27 -18.05
C CYS A 105 24.82 9.20 -19.50
N GLU A 106 24.38 10.34 -20.02
CA GLU A 106 23.67 10.45 -21.31
C GLU A 106 24.49 9.88 -22.47
N SER A 107 25.79 10.20 -22.50
CA SER A 107 26.71 9.67 -23.49
C SER A 107 28.12 9.56 -22.94
N ALA A 108 29.03 9.03 -23.76
CA ALA A 108 30.48 9.02 -23.51
C ALA A 108 31.17 10.35 -23.88
N SER A 109 30.42 11.44 -24.07
CA SER A 109 31.01 12.77 -24.24
C SER A 109 31.66 13.23 -22.93
N VAL A 110 32.73 14.03 -23.03
CA VAL A 110 33.43 14.56 -21.85
C VAL A 110 32.48 15.42 -21.00
N ASP A 111 31.58 16.18 -21.64
CA ASP A 111 30.64 17.07 -20.96
C ASP A 111 29.60 16.28 -20.15
N ASP A 112 29.03 15.21 -20.73
CA ASP A 112 28.04 14.38 -20.03
C ASP A 112 28.68 13.61 -18.87
N VAL A 113 29.86 13.03 -19.11
CA VAL A 113 30.63 12.31 -18.08
C VAL A 113 30.99 13.25 -16.93
N LEU A 114 31.48 14.45 -17.22
CA LEU A 114 31.84 15.43 -16.18
C LEU A 114 30.60 15.90 -15.42
N THR A 115 29.49 16.13 -16.11
CA THR A 115 28.21 16.50 -15.49
C THR A 115 27.73 15.42 -14.52
N ALA A 116 27.75 14.16 -14.95
CA ALA A 116 27.36 13.01 -14.13
C ALA A 116 28.29 12.84 -12.91
N LEU A 117 29.61 13.00 -13.08
CA LEU A 117 30.58 12.93 -11.99
C LEU A 117 30.34 14.03 -10.95
N ILE A 118 30.22 15.29 -11.39
CA ILE A 118 29.97 16.43 -10.51
C ILE A 118 28.67 16.25 -9.74
N GLY A 119 27.59 15.85 -10.42
CA GLY A 119 26.28 15.63 -9.80
C GLY A 119 26.23 14.49 -8.75
N ASN A 120 27.26 13.63 -8.73
CA ASN A 120 27.36 12.49 -7.81
C ASN A 120 28.57 12.56 -6.86
N MET A 121 29.29 13.68 -6.84
CA MET A 121 30.39 13.87 -5.88
C MET A 121 29.92 13.71 -4.43
N GLY A 122 30.66 12.92 -3.66
CA GLY A 122 30.37 12.67 -2.25
C GLY A 122 29.24 11.66 -1.98
N LYS A 123 28.58 11.13 -3.03
CA LYS A 123 27.63 10.03 -2.89
C LYS A 123 28.36 8.67 -2.88
N PRO A 124 27.78 7.63 -2.25
CA PRO A 124 28.28 6.27 -2.37
C PRO A 124 28.37 5.83 -3.83
N PHE A 125 29.43 5.09 -4.16
CA PHE A 125 29.64 4.51 -5.48
C PHE A 125 30.00 3.02 -5.35
N PRO A 126 29.19 2.09 -5.90
CA PRO A 126 27.91 2.30 -6.61
C PRO A 126 26.84 3.02 -5.77
N ARG A 127 25.92 3.73 -6.43
CA ARG A 127 24.77 4.35 -5.74
C ARG A 127 23.92 3.26 -5.08
N THR A 128 23.57 3.50 -3.82
CA THR A 128 22.70 2.64 -3.01
C THR A 128 21.32 3.26 -2.76
N ASP A 129 21.16 4.54 -3.07
CA ASP A 129 19.97 5.36 -2.89
C ASP A 129 19.04 5.29 -4.12
N ILE A 130 18.75 4.08 -4.58
CA ILE A 130 17.90 3.85 -5.76
C ILE A 130 16.43 4.00 -5.35
N LYS A 131 15.66 4.81 -6.06
CA LYS A 131 14.23 4.94 -5.81
C LYS A 131 13.52 3.59 -6.09
N PRO A 132 12.81 3.01 -5.10
CA PRO A 132 12.12 1.75 -5.30
C PRO A 132 10.96 1.91 -6.28
N LEU A 133 10.62 0.82 -6.96
CA LEU A 133 9.45 0.76 -7.82
C LEU A 133 8.18 0.81 -6.98
N THR A 134 7.28 1.74 -7.27
CA THR A 134 5.97 1.87 -6.62
C THR A 134 4.85 1.93 -7.66
N PHE A 135 3.63 1.64 -7.22
CA PHE A 135 2.46 1.57 -8.08
C PHE A 135 1.19 1.89 -7.30
N THR A 136 0.14 2.28 -8.02
CA THR A 136 -1.23 2.33 -7.49
C THR A 136 -1.92 1.03 -7.84
N GLN A 137 -2.64 0.43 -6.88
CA GLN A 137 -3.36 -0.82 -7.12
C GLN A 137 -4.30 -0.68 -8.34
N PRO A 138 -4.18 -1.55 -9.36
CA PRO A 138 -5.05 -1.51 -10.54
C PRO A 138 -6.49 -1.89 -10.17
N THR A 139 -7.44 -1.37 -10.94
CA THR A 139 -8.86 -1.76 -10.84
C THR A 139 -9.14 -3.04 -11.63
N LYS A 140 -10.17 -3.81 -11.25
CA LYS A 140 -10.52 -5.07 -11.92
C LYS A 140 -10.70 -4.85 -13.43
N GLY A 141 -10.04 -5.65 -14.23
CA GLY A 141 -10.05 -5.57 -15.70
C GLY A 141 -9.09 -4.54 -16.30
N GLN A 142 -8.42 -3.71 -15.47
CA GLN A 142 -7.43 -2.74 -15.96
C GLN A 142 -6.25 -3.45 -16.62
N THR A 143 -5.82 -2.95 -17.78
CA THR A 143 -4.72 -3.51 -18.58
C THR A 143 -3.52 -2.57 -18.70
N ASN A 144 -3.63 -1.32 -18.25
CA ASN A 144 -2.51 -0.37 -18.25
C ASN A 144 -2.12 -0.08 -16.81
N LEU A 145 -0.86 -0.31 -16.46
CA LEU A 145 -0.34 -0.05 -15.12
C LEU A 145 0.66 1.10 -15.18
N SER A 146 0.45 2.09 -14.30
CA SER A 146 1.39 3.19 -14.09
C SER A 146 2.28 2.88 -12.90
N LEU A 147 3.59 2.96 -13.12
CA LEU A 147 4.65 2.67 -12.19
C LEU A 147 5.49 3.93 -11.96
N GLN A 148 6.04 4.08 -10.76
CA GLN A 148 7.01 5.14 -10.46
C GLN A 148 8.32 4.53 -9.99
N GLY A 149 9.45 5.04 -10.49
CA GLY A 149 10.78 4.53 -10.16
C GLY A 149 11.87 5.59 -10.34
N GLU A 150 13.12 5.13 -10.28
CA GLU A 150 14.33 5.85 -10.69
C GLU A 150 14.36 6.01 -12.22
N ASP A 151 14.77 7.17 -12.72
CA ASP A 151 14.91 7.44 -14.15
C ASP A 151 15.96 6.54 -14.81
N HIS A 152 15.72 6.22 -16.09
CA HIS A 152 16.56 5.36 -16.94
C HIS A 152 16.69 3.90 -16.49
N TYR A 153 16.06 3.54 -15.37
CA TYR A 153 15.82 2.14 -15.03
C TYR A 153 14.70 1.59 -15.92
N LYS A 154 14.61 0.27 -15.99
CA LYS A 154 13.65 -0.41 -16.87
C LYS A 154 12.75 -1.32 -16.06
N VAL A 155 11.51 -1.46 -16.50
CA VAL A 155 10.50 -2.34 -15.92
C VAL A 155 10.03 -3.32 -16.96
N SER A 156 9.68 -4.53 -16.55
CA SER A 156 9.03 -5.49 -17.44
C SER A 156 8.19 -6.48 -16.68
N LEU A 157 7.22 -7.08 -17.38
CA LEU A 157 6.62 -8.33 -16.93
C LEU A 157 7.61 -9.47 -17.09
N GLU A 158 7.39 -10.56 -16.38
CA GLU A 158 8.22 -11.76 -16.52
C GLU A 158 8.28 -12.21 -17.99
N GLY A 159 9.47 -12.11 -18.60
CA GLY A 159 9.72 -12.44 -20.01
C GLY A 159 9.16 -11.43 -21.04
N GLY A 160 8.75 -10.23 -20.60
CA GLY A 160 8.20 -9.18 -21.46
C GLY A 160 9.24 -8.22 -22.06
N GLU A 161 8.75 -7.18 -22.73
CA GLU A 161 9.56 -6.07 -23.23
C GLU A 161 10.00 -5.15 -22.08
N LEU A 162 11.24 -4.67 -22.13
CA LEU A 162 11.76 -3.69 -21.17
C LEU A 162 11.25 -2.29 -21.52
N VAL A 163 10.54 -1.65 -20.59
CA VAL A 163 10.06 -0.27 -20.71
C VAL A 163 10.88 0.62 -19.79
N GLU A 164 11.42 1.72 -20.33
CA GLU A 164 12.22 2.67 -19.58
C GLU A 164 11.36 3.60 -18.71
N VAL A 165 11.83 3.88 -17.50
CA VAL A 165 11.28 4.90 -16.61
C VAL A 165 11.78 6.26 -17.08
N VAL A 166 10.84 7.12 -17.48
CA VAL A 166 11.12 8.47 -17.99
C VAL A 166 10.36 9.48 -17.13
N ASN A 167 11.07 10.49 -16.63
CA ASN A 167 10.53 11.49 -15.70
C ASN A 167 9.85 10.86 -14.47
N GLY A 168 10.48 9.83 -13.93
CA GLY A 168 10.11 9.09 -12.73
C GLY A 168 8.92 8.14 -12.92
N SER A 169 8.43 7.96 -14.15
CA SER A 169 7.24 7.17 -14.45
C SER A 169 7.44 6.20 -15.61
N ALA A 170 6.80 5.03 -15.54
CA ALA A 170 6.70 4.07 -16.63
C ALA A 170 5.26 3.56 -16.75
N ASN A 171 4.77 3.38 -17.97
CA ASN A 171 3.47 2.76 -18.21
C ASN A 171 3.69 1.45 -18.96
N ILE A 172 3.17 0.35 -18.41
CA ILE A 172 3.26 -0.97 -19.01
C ILE A 172 1.86 -1.54 -19.26
N THR A 173 1.76 -2.41 -20.26
CA THR A 173 0.55 -3.21 -20.48
C THR A 173 0.63 -4.49 -19.65
N ILE A 174 -0.38 -4.74 -18.84
CA ILE A 174 -0.55 -5.92 -18.00
C ILE A 174 -1.71 -6.79 -18.52
N PRO A 175 -1.73 -8.10 -18.22
CA PRO A 175 -2.94 -8.90 -18.35
C PRO A 175 -4.08 -8.23 -17.58
N ALA A 176 -5.32 -8.41 -18.04
CA ALA A 176 -6.50 -7.84 -17.38
C ALA A 176 -6.49 -8.21 -15.88
N TYR A 177 -6.33 -7.19 -15.03
CA TYR A 177 -6.11 -7.41 -13.61
C TYR A 177 -7.31 -8.13 -12.98
N GLY A 178 -7.02 -9.23 -12.28
CA GLY A 178 -8.03 -10.19 -11.82
C GLY A 178 -7.46 -11.05 -10.69
N LYS A 179 -7.72 -12.35 -10.71
CA LYS A 179 -7.36 -13.26 -9.61
C LYS A 179 -5.87 -13.59 -9.51
N SER A 180 -5.14 -13.53 -10.62
CA SER A 180 -3.73 -13.91 -10.65
C SER A 180 -2.84 -12.78 -10.16
N ASP A 181 -1.79 -13.13 -9.42
CA ASP A 181 -0.71 -12.21 -9.09
C ASP A 181 0.02 -11.78 -10.37
N ILE A 182 0.49 -10.54 -10.40
CA ILE A 182 1.29 -9.98 -11.50
C ILE A 182 2.64 -9.58 -10.93
N VAL A 183 3.71 -10.16 -11.48
CA VAL A 183 5.08 -9.82 -11.11
C VAL A 183 5.63 -8.82 -12.13
N VAL A 184 6.16 -7.71 -11.63
CA VAL A 184 6.88 -6.72 -12.43
C VAL A 184 8.32 -6.69 -11.96
N ASP A 185 9.23 -7.04 -12.86
CA ASP A 185 10.66 -7.00 -12.63
C ASP A 185 11.19 -5.59 -12.87
N TYR A 186 12.16 -5.19 -12.04
CA TYR A 186 12.81 -3.90 -12.10
C TYR A 186 14.30 -4.09 -12.37
N PHE A 187 14.81 -3.35 -13.37
CA PHE A 187 16.14 -3.50 -13.92
C PHE A 187 16.87 -2.16 -13.88
N ASN A 188 18.17 -2.18 -13.67
CA ASN A 188 18.99 -0.99 -13.82
C ASN A 188 19.16 -0.61 -15.31
N MET A 189 19.83 0.53 -15.55
CA MET A 189 20.13 1.04 -16.89
C MET A 189 20.92 0.07 -17.79
N LEU A 190 21.64 -0.89 -17.20
CA LEU A 190 22.37 -1.94 -17.91
C LEU A 190 21.51 -3.18 -18.21
N GLY A 191 20.24 -3.20 -17.80
CA GLY A 191 19.34 -4.33 -17.99
C GLY A 191 19.53 -5.47 -16.98
N VAL A 192 20.25 -5.23 -15.88
CA VAL A 192 20.41 -6.20 -14.79
C VAL A 192 19.24 -6.06 -13.83
N LYS A 193 18.57 -7.18 -13.52
CA LYS A 193 17.46 -7.21 -12.55
C LYS A 193 17.96 -6.83 -11.16
N VAL A 194 17.38 -5.77 -10.58
CA VAL A 194 17.72 -5.26 -9.25
C VAL A 194 16.66 -5.59 -8.20
N SER A 195 15.40 -5.69 -8.61
CA SER A 195 14.30 -6.08 -7.73
C SER A 195 13.08 -6.54 -8.53
N ASN A 196 11.99 -6.87 -7.83
CA ASN A 196 10.67 -7.04 -8.42
C ASN A 196 9.61 -6.55 -7.43
N ILE A 197 8.42 -6.27 -7.96
CA ILE A 197 7.20 -6.08 -7.18
C ILE A 197 6.21 -7.18 -7.54
N THR A 198 5.41 -7.60 -6.57
CA THR A 198 4.28 -8.49 -6.80
C THR A 198 2.99 -7.73 -6.53
N ILE A 199 2.19 -7.55 -7.57
CA ILE A 199 0.84 -7.02 -7.49
C ILE A 199 -0.05 -8.21 -7.20
N THR A 200 -0.46 -8.36 -5.94
CA THR A 200 -1.32 -9.46 -5.52
C THR A 200 -2.64 -9.39 -6.28
N GLY A 201 -3.05 -10.52 -6.85
CA GLY A 201 -4.32 -10.68 -7.51
C GLY A 201 -5.48 -10.55 -6.53
N ILE A 202 -6.66 -10.30 -7.09
CA ILE A 202 -7.90 -10.20 -6.34
C ILE A 202 -8.23 -11.57 -5.75
N LYS A 203 -8.09 -11.69 -4.43
CA LYS A 203 -8.49 -12.89 -3.69
C LYS A 203 -10.00 -12.89 -3.51
N GLU A 204 -10.61 -14.04 -3.79
CA GLU A 204 -11.99 -14.30 -3.39
C GLU A 204 -11.99 -14.68 -1.91
N LEU A 205 -12.50 -13.79 -1.07
CA LEU A 205 -12.65 -14.02 0.35
C LEU A 205 -14.12 -14.28 0.65
N LEU A 206 -14.40 -15.44 1.25
CA LEU A 206 -15.75 -15.85 1.60
C LEU A 206 -15.81 -16.23 3.08
N PHE A 207 -16.83 -15.75 3.77
CA PHE A 207 -17.11 -16.11 5.15
C PHE A 207 -18.62 -16.12 5.39
N THR A 208 -19.12 -17.11 6.11
CA THR A 208 -20.50 -17.12 6.59
C THR A 208 -20.47 -16.86 8.09
N ASP A 209 -21.13 -15.79 8.51
CA ASP A 209 -21.23 -15.47 9.94
C ASP A 209 -22.23 -16.38 10.66
N LYS A 210 -22.21 -16.34 11.98
CA LYS A 210 -23.07 -17.11 12.87
C LYS A 210 -24.57 -16.85 12.67
N ASN A 211 -24.94 -15.78 11.97
CA ASN A 211 -26.32 -15.46 11.64
C ASN A 211 -26.73 -16.05 10.27
N GLY A 212 -25.86 -16.86 9.64
CA GLY A 212 -26.11 -17.47 8.33
C GLY A 212 -25.94 -16.50 7.16
N ILE A 213 -25.39 -15.30 7.40
CA ILE A 213 -25.14 -14.31 6.35
C ILE A 213 -23.78 -14.60 5.73
N THR A 214 -23.76 -14.77 4.41
CA THR A 214 -22.51 -15.02 3.68
C THR A 214 -21.98 -13.72 3.13
N VAL A 215 -20.76 -13.36 3.50
CA VAL A 215 -20.03 -12.22 2.95
C VAL A 215 -18.98 -12.73 1.97
N PHE A 216 -19.00 -12.17 0.76
CA PHE A 216 -18.07 -12.43 -0.32
C PHE A 216 -17.40 -11.12 -0.71
N LYS A 217 -16.07 -11.04 -0.62
CA LYS A 217 -15.32 -9.85 -1.01
C LYS A 217 -14.46 -10.17 -2.21
N GLU A 218 -14.60 -9.33 -3.24
CA GLU A 218 -13.78 -9.35 -4.45
C GLU A 218 -13.24 -7.93 -4.69
N GLY A 219 -11.96 -7.72 -4.37
CA GLY A 219 -11.35 -6.39 -4.42
C GLY A 219 -11.99 -5.46 -3.40
N ASN A 220 -12.56 -4.34 -3.86
CA ASN A 220 -13.22 -3.35 -3.00
C ASN A 220 -14.75 -3.54 -2.96
N VAL A 221 -15.27 -4.58 -3.61
CA VAL A 221 -16.70 -4.89 -3.63
C VAL A 221 -16.99 -5.96 -2.57
N LEU A 222 -17.82 -5.61 -1.60
CA LEU A 222 -18.34 -6.55 -0.61
C LEU A 222 -19.76 -6.96 -0.99
N THR A 223 -19.94 -8.23 -1.35
CA THR A 223 -21.24 -8.85 -1.51
C THR A 223 -21.70 -9.45 -0.19
N ILE A 224 -22.90 -9.10 0.25
CA ILE A 224 -23.55 -9.58 1.46
C ILE A 224 -24.78 -10.37 1.01
N ASP A 225 -24.69 -11.69 1.12
CA ASP A 225 -25.75 -12.63 0.78
C ASP A 225 -26.54 -13.02 2.03
N LEU A 226 -27.80 -12.56 2.05
CA LEU A 226 -28.77 -12.71 3.13
C LEU A 226 -29.76 -13.86 2.87
N THR A 227 -29.58 -14.65 1.80
CA THR A 227 -30.52 -15.70 1.39
C THR A 227 -30.71 -16.78 2.45
N ASN A 228 -29.64 -17.11 3.17
CA ASN A 228 -29.61 -18.15 4.21
C ASN A 228 -29.63 -17.58 5.64
N GLN A 229 -29.96 -16.29 5.80
CA GLN A 229 -29.99 -15.67 7.12
C GLN A 229 -30.97 -16.39 8.06
N THR A 230 -30.60 -16.54 9.32
CA THR A 230 -31.48 -17.10 10.34
C THR A 230 -32.73 -16.23 10.55
N ASP A 231 -33.83 -16.83 10.97
CA ASP A 231 -35.06 -16.07 11.27
C ASP A 231 -34.92 -15.22 12.54
N ASN A 232 -35.64 -14.09 12.60
CA ASN A 232 -35.71 -13.16 13.74
C ASN A 232 -34.37 -12.48 14.14
N ILE A 233 -33.44 -12.31 13.21
CA ILE A 233 -32.26 -11.46 13.38
C ILE A 233 -32.73 -10.03 13.68
N ASP A 234 -32.42 -9.53 14.89
CA ASP A 234 -32.70 -8.14 15.29
C ASP A 234 -31.84 -7.16 14.48
N LYS A 235 -32.28 -5.90 14.40
CA LYS A 235 -31.50 -4.81 13.82
C LYS A 235 -30.11 -4.67 14.48
N ASN A 236 -29.90 -5.16 15.69
CA ASN A 236 -28.61 -5.09 16.38
C ASN A 236 -27.84 -6.43 16.34
N TYR A 237 -28.00 -7.20 15.28
CA TYR A 237 -27.35 -8.51 15.18
C TYR A 237 -25.83 -8.42 15.28
N ASP A 238 -25.28 -9.44 15.92
CA ASP A 238 -23.87 -9.47 16.27
C ASP A 238 -23.06 -10.04 15.10
N ILE A 239 -22.13 -9.21 14.58
CA ILE A 239 -21.20 -9.53 13.49
C ILE A 239 -19.75 -9.68 13.98
N SER A 240 -19.54 -9.81 15.29
CA SER A 240 -18.21 -9.87 15.91
C SER A 240 -17.34 -11.03 15.43
N ASP A 241 -17.94 -12.07 14.86
CA ASP A 241 -17.25 -13.22 14.28
C ASP A 241 -16.79 -12.98 12.84
N ARG A 242 -17.23 -11.90 12.19
CA ARG A 242 -16.75 -11.52 10.86
C ARG A 242 -15.25 -11.16 10.92
N PRO A 243 -14.43 -11.73 10.03
CA PRO A 243 -13.01 -11.38 9.96
C PRO A 243 -12.77 -9.90 9.68
N ALA A 244 -11.64 -9.36 10.14
CA ALA A 244 -11.26 -7.95 9.93
C ALA A 244 -11.21 -7.54 8.44
N TRP A 245 -10.89 -8.49 7.54
CA TRP A 245 -10.80 -8.22 6.10
C TRP A 245 -12.15 -7.87 5.45
N VAL A 246 -13.28 -8.20 6.08
CA VAL A 246 -14.62 -8.06 5.50
C VAL A 246 -14.90 -6.62 5.08
N TYR A 247 -14.49 -5.65 5.89
CA TYR A 247 -14.79 -4.23 5.67
C TYR A 247 -13.58 -3.39 5.22
N ASP A 248 -12.39 -3.96 5.24
CA ASP A 248 -11.15 -3.24 4.90
C ASP A 248 -11.16 -2.76 3.44
N GLY A 249 -10.97 -1.46 3.18
CA GLY A 249 -10.94 -0.92 1.81
C GLY A 249 -12.20 -1.13 0.96
N VAL A 250 -13.34 -1.49 1.56
CA VAL A 250 -14.61 -1.68 0.83
C VAL A 250 -15.14 -0.32 0.37
N THR A 251 -15.36 -0.17 -0.94
CA THR A 251 -15.92 1.03 -1.55
C THR A 251 -17.30 0.81 -2.14
N GLU A 252 -17.71 -0.45 -2.30
CA GLU A 252 -18.99 -0.84 -2.89
C GLU A 252 -19.60 -2.02 -2.14
N PHE A 253 -20.89 -1.93 -1.85
CA PHE A 253 -21.66 -3.01 -1.21
C PHE A 253 -22.70 -3.54 -2.18
N LYS A 254 -22.73 -4.86 -2.34
CA LYS A 254 -23.76 -5.59 -3.10
C LYS A 254 -24.57 -6.43 -2.12
N PHE A 255 -25.88 -6.41 -2.21
CA PHE A 255 -26.75 -7.22 -1.35
C PHE A 255 -27.52 -8.24 -2.19
N ILE A 256 -27.57 -9.48 -1.72
CA ILE A 256 -28.41 -10.54 -2.31
C ILE A 256 -29.41 -10.98 -1.24
N SER A 257 -30.70 -11.00 -1.57
CA SER A 257 -31.74 -11.44 -0.63
C SER A 257 -32.97 -11.96 -1.36
N ASN A 258 -33.46 -13.13 -0.93
CA ASN A 258 -34.76 -13.69 -1.35
C ASN A 258 -35.92 -13.16 -0.49
N SER A 259 -35.61 -12.43 0.59
CA SER A 259 -36.57 -11.83 1.51
C SER A 259 -36.16 -10.40 1.75
N PRO A 260 -36.41 -9.49 0.81
CA PRO A 260 -35.86 -8.16 0.86
C PRO A 260 -36.47 -7.27 1.97
N ASN A 261 -37.54 -7.74 2.64
CA ASN A 261 -37.97 -7.16 3.91
C ASN A 261 -36.89 -7.38 5.00
N LYS A 262 -36.15 -8.48 4.99
CA LYS A 262 -35.05 -8.75 5.93
C LYS A 262 -33.76 -7.98 5.60
N ILE A 263 -33.82 -6.98 4.70
CA ILE A 263 -32.71 -6.09 4.39
C ILE A 263 -32.53 -5.13 5.57
N ILE A 264 -31.74 -5.59 6.53
CA ILE A 264 -30.70 -4.82 7.24
C ILE A 264 -31.04 -4.25 8.63
N GLY A 265 -30.09 -4.54 9.53
CA GLY A 265 -29.90 -3.96 10.84
C GLY A 265 -29.00 -2.70 10.89
N TYR A 266 -28.89 -2.15 12.08
CA TYR A 266 -28.76 -0.75 12.47
C TYR A 266 -27.45 -0.03 12.11
N ALA A 267 -26.48 -0.64 11.43
CA ALA A 267 -25.26 0.06 10.97
C ALA A 267 -25.34 0.50 9.49
N GLU A 268 -26.08 -0.22 8.64
CA GLU A 268 -25.99 -0.03 7.19
C GLU A 268 -27.23 0.67 6.59
N THR A 269 -28.41 0.65 7.25
CA THR A 269 -29.63 1.35 6.75
C THR A 269 -30.66 1.72 7.83
N SER A 270 -30.27 2.33 8.96
CA SER A 270 -31.07 2.55 10.19
C SER A 270 -32.41 3.35 10.12
N LYS A 271 -33.16 3.34 9.02
CA LYS A 271 -34.46 4.04 8.86
C LYS A 271 -35.57 3.25 8.14
N ILE A 272 -35.50 1.93 7.98
CA ILE A 272 -36.44 1.22 7.09
C ILE A 272 -37.35 0.24 7.86
N PRO A 273 -38.65 0.56 8.03
CA PRO A 273 -39.68 -0.36 8.53
C PRO A 273 -40.12 -1.40 7.48
N LEU A 274 -40.63 -2.53 7.96
CA LEU A 274 -40.47 -3.86 7.38
C LEU A 274 -41.75 -4.53 6.86
N ASP A 275 -42.62 -3.79 6.17
CA ASP A 275 -43.81 -4.36 5.55
C ASP A 275 -44.01 -3.87 4.11
N LYS A 276 -43.79 -4.79 3.17
CA LYS A 276 -43.84 -4.67 1.70
C LYS A 276 -42.54 -4.12 1.10
N LEU A 277 -41.74 -5.02 0.53
CA LEU A 277 -40.63 -4.75 -0.37
C LEU A 277 -40.83 -3.54 -1.31
N TYR A 278 -42.00 -3.40 -1.92
CA TYR A 278 -42.28 -2.26 -2.79
C TYR A 278 -42.48 -0.95 -2.01
N ALA A 279 -43.09 -0.99 -0.82
CA ALA A 279 -43.11 0.17 0.08
C ALA A 279 -41.70 0.50 0.58
N THR A 280 -40.86 -0.51 0.81
CA THR A 280 -39.44 -0.36 1.16
C THR A 280 -38.66 0.33 0.05
N LEU A 281 -38.72 -0.14 -1.20
CA LEU A 281 -38.12 0.55 -2.35
C LEU A 281 -38.66 1.99 -2.51
N ASN A 282 -39.95 2.20 -2.20
CA ASN A 282 -40.53 3.54 -2.12
C ASN A 282 -40.02 4.38 -0.94
N THR A 283 -39.56 3.80 0.17
CA THR A 283 -39.05 4.51 1.34
C THR A 283 -37.53 4.48 1.48
N ILE A 284 -36.79 3.82 0.58
CA ILE A 284 -35.34 3.98 0.43
C ILE A 284 -35.10 5.42 -0.02
N GLY A 285 -35.10 6.33 0.96
CA GLY A 285 -34.52 7.66 0.89
C GLY A 285 -33.12 7.62 1.44
N ASN A 286 -32.33 6.65 1.00
CA ASN A 286 -30.95 6.52 1.39
C ASN A 286 -30.06 7.03 0.25
N PRO A 287 -29.57 8.28 0.32
CA PRO A 287 -28.69 8.84 -0.69
C PRO A 287 -27.35 8.08 -0.82
N ASN A 288 -27.03 7.18 0.12
CA ASN A 288 -25.81 6.39 0.10
C ASN A 288 -25.93 5.13 -0.77
N ILE A 289 -27.13 4.75 -1.22
CA ILE A 289 -27.33 3.61 -2.13
C ILE A 289 -27.42 4.16 -3.54
N LYS A 290 -26.35 3.97 -4.32
CA LYS A 290 -26.19 4.51 -5.68
C LYS A 290 -27.08 3.80 -6.72
N THR A 291 -27.15 2.48 -6.68
CA THR A 291 -27.86 1.66 -7.68
C THR A 291 -28.56 0.50 -7.00
N ILE A 292 -29.77 0.18 -7.47
CA ILE A 292 -30.55 -0.97 -7.04
C ILE A 292 -30.85 -1.84 -8.25
N TYR A 293 -30.68 -3.14 -8.07
CA TYR A 293 -31.14 -4.17 -9.00
C TYR A 293 -32.29 -4.93 -8.34
N ALA A 294 -33.41 -5.07 -9.05
CA ALA A 294 -34.56 -5.84 -8.61
C ALA A 294 -34.96 -6.84 -9.71
N GLN A 295 -35.33 -8.05 -9.32
CA GLN A 295 -35.84 -9.07 -10.24
C GLN A 295 -37.22 -9.54 -9.74
N TYR A 296 -38.17 -9.64 -10.66
CA TYR A 296 -39.53 -10.06 -10.36
C TYR A 296 -39.96 -11.23 -11.23
N GLY A 297 -40.78 -12.11 -10.65
CA GLY A 297 -41.32 -13.28 -11.33
C GLY A 297 -40.33 -14.45 -11.39
N GLU A 298 -40.78 -15.55 -11.98
CA GLU A 298 -39.98 -16.75 -12.24
C GLU A 298 -40.12 -17.08 -13.73
N ILE A 299 -39.04 -17.59 -14.35
CA ILE A 299 -39.07 -18.00 -15.76
C ILE A 299 -40.24 -18.97 -16.00
N GLY A 300 -41.12 -18.62 -16.95
CA GLY A 300 -42.29 -19.43 -17.28
C GLY A 300 -43.49 -19.28 -16.33
N LYS A 301 -43.44 -18.37 -15.34
CA LYS A 301 -44.57 -18.10 -14.43
C LYS A 301 -44.94 -16.64 -14.38
N GLU A 302 -46.18 -16.38 -14.76
CA GLU A 302 -46.75 -15.04 -14.66
C GLU A 302 -47.03 -14.66 -13.21
N THR A 303 -46.52 -13.48 -12.83
CA THR A 303 -46.68 -12.91 -11.50
C THR A 303 -47.25 -11.51 -11.61
N PHE A 304 -48.23 -11.18 -10.76
CA PHE A 304 -48.73 -9.82 -10.62
C PHE A 304 -47.90 -9.07 -9.59
N VAL A 305 -47.24 -8.00 -10.04
CA VAL A 305 -46.30 -7.25 -9.22
C VAL A 305 -46.92 -5.92 -8.82
N PRO A 306 -47.18 -5.64 -7.53
CA PRO A 306 -47.71 -4.36 -7.09
C PRO A 306 -46.62 -3.28 -7.15
N VAL A 307 -46.69 -2.38 -8.13
CA VAL A 307 -45.76 -1.26 -8.31
C VAL A 307 -46.43 0.06 -7.95
N ILE A 308 -45.71 0.93 -7.25
CA ILE A 308 -46.09 2.33 -7.11
C ILE A 308 -45.19 3.15 -8.04
N ARG A 309 -45.79 3.84 -9.02
CA ARG A 309 -45.09 4.76 -9.92
C ARG A 309 -45.34 6.19 -9.49
N ARG A 310 -44.27 6.98 -9.35
CA ARG A 310 -44.35 8.43 -9.13
C ARG A 310 -43.86 9.15 -10.36
N VAL A 311 -44.60 10.17 -10.78
CA VAL A 311 -44.27 10.93 -11.98
C VAL A 311 -43.93 12.36 -11.59
N TYR A 312 -42.76 12.81 -12.03
CA TYR A 312 -42.29 14.17 -11.84
C TYR A 312 -42.04 14.81 -13.20
N ARG A 313 -42.33 16.11 -13.30
CA ARG A 313 -42.01 16.92 -14.47
C ARG A 313 -41.11 18.08 -14.06
N SER A 314 -40.06 18.31 -14.80
CA SER A 314 -39.21 19.50 -14.66
C SER A 314 -39.24 20.30 -15.96
N VAL A 315 -39.23 21.63 -15.82
CA VAL A 315 -39.12 22.59 -16.93
C VAL A 315 -38.16 23.69 -16.47
N GLY A 316 -37.17 24.03 -17.31
CA GLY A 316 -36.19 25.09 -17.07
C GLY A 316 -34.77 24.74 -17.50
N ASP A 317 -33.85 25.68 -17.34
CA ASP A 317 -32.45 25.62 -17.85
C ASP A 317 -31.41 25.20 -16.79
N GLY A 318 -31.86 24.67 -15.66
CA GLY A 318 -30.99 24.25 -14.56
C GLY A 318 -30.61 25.35 -13.58
N ALA A 319 -30.55 26.62 -14.00
CA ALA A 319 -30.34 27.79 -13.13
C ALA A 319 -31.65 28.30 -12.52
N SER A 320 -32.75 28.22 -13.26
CA SER A 320 -34.11 28.37 -12.75
C SER A 320 -34.96 27.21 -13.26
N ARG A 321 -35.34 26.28 -12.36
CA ARG A 321 -36.16 25.12 -12.73
C ARG A 321 -37.34 24.94 -11.80
N LYS A 322 -38.46 24.47 -12.36
CA LYS A 322 -39.65 24.12 -11.59
C LYS A 322 -39.93 22.62 -11.71
N VAL A 323 -39.60 21.88 -10.65
CA VAL A 323 -39.97 20.46 -10.52
C VAL A 323 -41.39 20.37 -9.94
N THR A 324 -42.27 19.68 -10.64
CA THR A 324 -43.67 19.46 -10.28
C THR A 324 -43.93 17.98 -10.12
N PHE A 325 -44.46 17.58 -8.97
CA PHE A 325 -45.00 16.24 -8.77
C PHE A 325 -46.35 16.12 -9.49
N LEU A 326 -46.45 15.23 -10.47
CA LEU A 326 -47.65 15.05 -11.29
C LEU A 326 -48.62 14.00 -10.71
N GLY A 327 -48.14 13.12 -9.85
CA GLY A 327 -48.99 12.15 -9.16
C GLY A 327 -48.32 10.81 -8.88
N GLN A 328 -49.07 9.97 -8.18
CA GLN A 328 -48.69 8.60 -7.84
C GLN A 328 -49.75 7.64 -8.37
N GLN A 329 -49.31 6.56 -9.03
CA GLN A 329 -50.18 5.50 -9.51
C GLN A 329 -49.75 4.16 -8.90
N ALA A 330 -50.67 3.48 -8.22
CA ALA A 330 -50.49 2.09 -7.85
C ALA A 330 -50.97 1.22 -9.02
N ILE A 331 -50.06 0.47 -9.63
CA ILE A 331 -50.34 -0.43 -10.75
C ILE A 331 -49.99 -1.87 -10.36
N ARG A 332 -50.57 -2.84 -11.08
CA ARG A 332 -50.24 -4.26 -10.94
C ARG A 332 -49.88 -4.86 -12.30
N PRO A 333 -48.71 -4.51 -12.88
CA PRO A 333 -48.26 -5.13 -14.13
C PRO A 333 -48.17 -6.65 -13.99
N ARG A 334 -48.49 -7.33 -15.09
CA ARG A 334 -48.28 -8.76 -15.29
C ARG A 334 -46.87 -8.94 -15.84
N VAL A 335 -46.02 -9.66 -15.12
CA VAL A 335 -44.62 -9.92 -15.51
C VAL A 335 -44.34 -11.40 -15.47
N GLU A 336 -43.56 -11.92 -16.42
CA GLU A 336 -43.10 -13.30 -16.42
C GLU A 336 -41.72 -13.38 -15.76
N LEU A 337 -40.76 -12.60 -16.26
CA LEU A 337 -39.51 -12.28 -15.60
C LEU A 337 -39.11 -10.85 -15.99
N GLU A 338 -38.95 -9.95 -15.01
CA GLU A 338 -38.49 -8.59 -15.28
C GLU A 338 -37.31 -8.25 -14.36
N ARG A 339 -36.20 -7.80 -14.97
CA ARG A 339 -35.05 -7.22 -14.26
C ARG A 339 -35.13 -5.71 -14.37
N ILE A 340 -34.95 -5.04 -13.25
CA ILE A 340 -34.98 -3.59 -13.15
C ILE A 340 -33.68 -3.12 -12.53
N LYS A 341 -32.98 -2.26 -13.25
CA LYS A 341 -31.94 -1.41 -12.70
C LYS A 341 -32.53 -0.02 -12.42
N ALA A 342 -32.27 0.51 -11.24
CA ALA A 342 -32.66 1.86 -10.87
C ALA A 342 -31.50 2.58 -10.18
N ASP A 343 -31.15 3.75 -10.68
CA ASP A 343 -30.08 4.58 -10.12
C ASP A 343 -30.67 5.67 -9.24
N TYR A 344 -29.97 5.99 -8.15
CA TYR A 344 -30.33 7.08 -7.28
C TYR A 344 -30.41 8.36 -8.11
N PHE A 345 -31.53 9.03 -7.94
CA PHE A 345 -31.88 10.24 -8.63
C PHE A 345 -32.62 11.11 -7.62
N ALA A 346 -31.90 12.07 -7.05
CA ALA A 346 -32.49 13.04 -6.16
C ALA A 346 -33.36 14.00 -6.98
N VAL A 347 -34.61 13.58 -7.27
CA VAL A 347 -35.53 14.25 -8.21
C VAL A 347 -35.72 15.75 -7.92
N MET A 348 -35.52 16.16 -6.67
CA MET A 348 -35.64 17.56 -6.24
C MET A 348 -34.36 18.39 -6.51
N THR A 349 -33.19 17.76 -6.51
CA THR A 349 -31.89 18.42 -6.53
C THR A 349 -31.09 18.18 -7.81
N GLU A 350 -31.30 17.07 -8.51
CA GLU A 350 -30.66 16.80 -9.80
C GLU A 350 -31.40 17.45 -10.98
N PRO A 351 -30.67 18.03 -11.97
CA PRO A 351 -31.29 18.63 -13.14
C PRO A 351 -31.83 17.58 -14.11
N PHE A 352 -33.05 17.80 -14.59
CA PHE A 352 -33.65 17.10 -15.72
C PHE A 352 -34.65 18.03 -16.42
N ASP A 353 -34.91 17.77 -17.70
CA ASP A 353 -35.97 18.43 -18.47
C ASP A 353 -36.93 17.35 -19.00
N GLY A 354 -38.24 17.60 -18.90
CA GLY A 354 -39.26 16.62 -19.27
C GLY A 354 -39.80 15.81 -18.08
N MET A 355 -40.16 14.54 -18.32
CA MET A 355 -40.80 13.66 -17.31
C MET A 355 -39.86 12.55 -16.83
N VAL A 356 -39.88 12.29 -15.52
CA VAL A 356 -39.21 11.14 -14.90
C VAL A 356 -40.25 10.28 -14.19
N VAL A 357 -40.21 8.98 -14.47
CA VAL A 357 -40.98 7.95 -13.74
C VAL A 357 -40.04 7.30 -12.74
N GLY A 358 -40.31 7.52 -11.46
CA GLY A 358 -39.50 7.00 -10.37
C GLY A 358 -39.75 5.51 -10.11
N PHE A 359 -38.69 4.80 -9.75
CA PHE A 359 -38.73 3.53 -9.04
C PHE A 359 -38.53 3.84 -7.55
N GLY A 360 -39.61 3.90 -6.79
CA GLY A 360 -39.54 4.46 -5.44
C GLY A 360 -39.56 5.99 -5.38
N ASN A 361 -39.06 6.56 -4.27
CA ASN A 361 -39.06 8.02 -4.08
C ASN A 361 -37.87 8.73 -4.74
N PHE A 362 -36.72 8.06 -4.80
CA PHE A 362 -35.45 8.70 -5.15
C PHE A 362 -34.64 7.90 -6.17
N TYR A 363 -35.25 6.98 -6.93
CA TYR A 363 -34.55 6.29 -8.01
C TYR A 363 -35.29 6.48 -9.32
N LYS A 364 -34.53 6.55 -10.42
CA LYS A 364 -35.06 6.49 -11.79
C LYS A 364 -34.66 5.16 -12.40
N THR A 365 -35.57 4.53 -13.14
CA THR A 365 -35.23 3.33 -13.91
C THR A 365 -34.16 3.67 -14.93
N ALA A 366 -33.12 2.85 -15.00
CA ALA A 366 -32.02 2.98 -15.95
C ALA A 366 -32.02 1.78 -16.91
N PRO A 367 -31.53 1.95 -18.15
CA PRO A 367 -31.25 0.80 -19.01
C PRO A 367 -30.31 -0.17 -18.30
N ASP A 368 -30.69 -1.44 -18.29
CA ASP A 368 -29.81 -2.52 -17.88
C ASP A 368 -29.14 -3.04 -19.14
N ASN A 369 -27.83 -2.80 -19.27
CA ASN A 369 -27.07 -3.17 -20.47
C ASN A 369 -26.44 -4.56 -20.37
N GLU A 370 -26.80 -5.35 -19.33
CA GLU A 370 -26.21 -6.66 -19.01
C GLU A 370 -27.26 -7.73 -18.70
#